data_AF-A0A7X3ZHE8-F1
#
_entry.id   AF-A0A7X3ZHE8-F1
#
_cell.length_a   1.000
_cell.length_b   1.000
_cell.length_c   1.000
_cell.angle_alpha   90.00
_cell.angle_beta   90.00
_cell.angle_gamma   90.00
#
_symmetry.space_group_name_H-M   'P 1'
#
loop_
_entity.id
_entity.type
_entity.pdbx_description
1 polymer ?
#
loop_
_entity_poly.entity_id
_entity_poly.type
_entity_poly.pdbx_seq_one_letter_code
_entity_poly.pdbx_strand_id
1 'polypeptide(L)'
;MKDDLRYTPSDCFETFPFPDGWETHPALEAAGDAYYDFRAALMVENNEGLTKTYNRFHNPNEDSSNIIHLRNLHIAMDRAVLDAYGWTDLPTDCEFLLDHEIDEEEWGNRKKPYRHRWPNDIRDEVLARLLELNAQRAAQ
;
A
#
# COMPACT_ATOMS: atom_id res chain seq x y z
N MET A 1 18.37 -2.84 -16.27
CA MET A 1 17.54 -3.56 -15.27
C MET A 1 16.21 -3.84 -15.93
N LYS A 2 15.65 -5.05 -15.79
CA LYS A 2 14.29 -5.32 -16.27
C LYS A 2 13.33 -4.83 -15.18
N ASP A 3 12.55 -3.79 -15.48
CA ASP A 3 11.58 -3.16 -14.58
C ASP A 3 10.25 -3.93 -14.43
N ASP A 4 10.14 -5.12 -15.04
CA ASP A 4 8.97 -5.97 -14.82
C ASP A 4 9.11 -6.71 -13.49
N LEU A 5 8.48 -6.18 -12.44
CA LEU A 5 8.19 -6.91 -11.21
C LEU A 5 7.36 -8.16 -11.57
N ARG A 6 8.04 -9.30 -11.74
CA ARG A 6 7.38 -10.59 -11.87
C ARG A 6 7.07 -11.11 -10.47
N TYR A 7 5.79 -11.14 -10.14
CA TYR A 7 5.33 -11.78 -8.92
C TYR A 7 5.34 -13.30 -9.12
N THR A 8 6.27 -13.99 -8.45
CA THR A 8 6.33 -15.45 -8.37
C THR A 8 5.94 -15.86 -6.95
N PRO A 9 4.84 -16.62 -6.75
CA PRO A 9 4.38 -16.96 -5.39
C PRO A 9 5.46 -17.60 -4.50
N SER A 10 6.31 -18.45 -5.07
CA SER A 10 7.44 -19.08 -4.35
C SER A 10 8.45 -18.08 -3.81
N ASP A 11 8.67 -16.96 -4.51
CA ASP A 11 9.72 -16.00 -4.17
C ASP A 11 9.15 -14.80 -3.39
N CYS A 12 7.87 -14.49 -3.58
CA CYS A 12 7.22 -13.32 -3.01
C CYS A 12 6.23 -13.61 -1.87
N PHE A 13 5.51 -14.74 -1.91
CA PHE A 13 4.45 -15.05 -0.94
C PHE A 13 4.90 -16.11 0.07
N GLU A 14 5.36 -17.26 -0.41
CA GLU A 14 5.70 -18.42 0.43
C GLU A 14 6.83 -18.12 1.43
N THR A 15 7.73 -17.22 1.06
CA THR A 15 8.87 -16.78 1.89
C THR A 15 8.62 -15.46 2.59
N PHE A 16 7.44 -14.85 2.43
CA PHE A 16 7.16 -13.57 3.06
C PHE A 16 7.00 -13.75 4.58
N PRO A 17 7.66 -12.91 5.40
CA PRO A 17 7.58 -13.05 6.84
C PRO A 17 6.24 -12.48 7.37
N PHE A 18 5.14 -13.22 7.19
CA PHE A 18 3.82 -12.82 7.71
C PHE A 18 3.77 -12.76 9.23
N PRO A 19 2.92 -11.91 9.86
CA PRO A 19 2.72 -11.95 11.30
C PRO A 19 2.21 -13.31 11.78
N ASP A 20 2.49 -13.68 13.02
CA ASP A 20 1.99 -14.95 13.56
C ASP A 20 0.46 -14.91 13.70
N GLY A 21 -0.22 -15.99 13.30
CA GLY A 21 -1.69 -16.09 13.39
C GLY A 21 -2.47 -15.17 12.43
N TRP A 22 -1.81 -14.56 11.45
CA TRP A 22 -2.41 -13.60 10.51
C TRP A 22 -3.67 -14.11 9.80
N GLU A 23 -3.73 -15.41 9.47
CA GLU A 23 -4.83 -16.05 8.73
C GLU A 23 -6.19 -15.96 9.43
N THR A 24 -6.19 -15.82 10.75
CA THR A 24 -7.42 -15.78 11.58
C THR A 24 -7.48 -14.52 12.42
N HIS A 25 -6.66 -13.51 12.10
CA HIS A 25 -6.57 -12.30 12.89
C HIS A 25 -7.78 -11.39 12.64
N PRO A 26 -8.68 -11.20 13.62
CA PRO A 26 -9.98 -10.58 13.39
C PRO A 26 -9.88 -9.12 12.95
N ALA A 27 -8.86 -8.39 13.40
CA ALA A 27 -8.65 -7.01 12.96
C ALA A 27 -8.14 -6.91 11.52
N LEU A 28 -7.38 -7.92 11.04
CA LEU A 28 -6.92 -7.94 9.64
C LEU A 28 -8.09 -8.25 8.71
N GLU A 29 -8.92 -9.24 9.10
CA GLU A 29 -10.15 -9.60 8.37
C GLU A 29 -11.09 -8.39 8.28
N ALA A 30 -11.42 -7.76 9.41
CA ALA A 30 -12.32 -6.61 9.43
C ALA A 30 -11.81 -5.41 8.59
N ALA A 31 -10.50 -5.11 8.65
CA ALA A 31 -9.92 -4.03 7.87
C ALA A 31 -9.89 -4.35 6.36
N GLY A 32 -9.55 -5.61 6.02
CA GLY A 32 -9.54 -6.10 4.65
C GLY A 32 -10.92 -6.08 4.01
N ASP A 33 -11.94 -6.58 4.72
CA ASP A 33 -13.32 -6.60 4.26
C ASP A 33 -13.86 -5.18 4.06
N ALA A 34 -13.67 -4.29 5.04
CA ALA A 34 -14.12 -2.90 4.91
C ALA A 34 -13.50 -2.20 3.70
N TYR A 35 -12.20 -2.41 3.44
CA TYR A 35 -11.52 -1.88 2.27
C TYR A 35 -12.04 -2.50 0.96
N TYR A 36 -12.14 -3.83 0.93
CA TYR A 36 -12.56 -4.57 -0.25
C TYR A 36 -13.98 -4.20 -0.68
N ASP A 37 -14.93 -4.25 0.26
CA ASP A 37 -16.34 -3.98 0.01
C ASP A 37 -16.56 -2.56 -0.48
N PHE A 38 -15.94 -1.58 0.20
CA PHE A 38 -16.06 -0.18 -0.19
C PHE A 38 -15.47 0.07 -1.57
N ARG A 39 -14.27 -0.45 -1.85
CA ARG A 39 -13.62 -0.31 -3.17
C ARG A 39 -14.47 -0.95 -4.27
N ALA A 40 -15.01 -2.14 -4.02
CA ALA A 40 -15.86 -2.85 -4.98
C ALA A 40 -17.15 -2.07 -5.28
N ALA A 41 -17.82 -1.58 -4.24
CA ALA A 41 -19.02 -0.75 -4.38
C ALA A 41 -18.72 0.54 -5.16
N LEU A 42 -17.63 1.23 -4.82
CA LEU A 42 -17.21 2.46 -5.50
C LEU A 42 -16.92 2.25 -6.99
N MET A 43 -16.28 1.14 -7.34
CA MET A 43 -16.00 0.77 -8.72
C MET A 43 -17.29 0.55 -9.52
N VAL A 44 -18.27 -0.13 -8.93
CA VAL A 44 -19.58 -0.37 -9.56
C VAL A 44 -20.35 0.95 -9.71
N GLU A 45 -20.43 1.75 -8.65
CA GLU A 45 -21.14 3.04 -8.64
C GLU A 45 -20.62 3.99 -9.72
N ASN A 46 -19.29 4.08 -9.87
CA ASN A 46 -18.66 4.97 -10.84
C ASN A 46 -18.50 4.35 -12.24
N ASN A 47 -18.86 3.07 -12.42
CA ASN A 47 -18.58 2.29 -13.64
C ASN A 47 -17.08 2.35 -14.03
N GLU A 48 -16.22 2.12 -13.04
CA GLU A 48 -14.77 2.18 -13.15
C GLU A 48 -14.11 0.82 -12.90
N GLY A 49 -13.06 0.52 -13.65
CA GLY A 49 -12.13 -0.57 -13.32
C GLY A 49 -10.99 -0.07 -12.42
N LEU A 50 -10.22 -1.02 -11.87
CA LEU A 50 -9.10 -0.76 -10.95
C LEU A 50 -8.18 0.36 -11.45
N THR A 51 -7.75 0.34 -12.71
CA THR A 51 -6.85 1.37 -13.26
C THR A 51 -7.41 2.78 -13.10
N LYS A 52 -8.70 3.00 -13.38
CA LYS A 52 -9.32 4.34 -13.24
C LYS A 52 -9.42 4.74 -11.78
N THR A 53 -9.87 3.82 -10.93
CA THR A 53 -10.00 4.07 -9.49
C THR A 53 -8.65 4.40 -8.85
N TYR A 54 -7.57 3.67 -9.18
CA TYR A 54 -6.25 3.95 -8.62
C TYR A 54 -5.57 5.19 -9.23
N ASN A 55 -5.88 5.54 -10.48
CA ASN A 55 -5.46 6.83 -11.05
C ASN A 55 -6.03 8.03 -10.28
N ARG A 56 -7.25 7.89 -9.75
CA ARG A 56 -7.91 8.87 -8.87
C ARG A 56 -7.36 8.79 -7.45
N PHE A 57 -7.21 7.59 -6.91
CA PHE A 57 -6.59 7.34 -5.60
C PHE A 57 -5.23 8.02 -5.46
N HIS A 58 -4.38 7.96 -6.50
CA HIS A 58 -3.06 8.60 -6.53
C HIS A 58 -3.03 10.05 -7.02
N ASN A 59 -4.18 10.65 -7.32
CA ASN A 59 -4.26 12.04 -7.75
C ASN A 59 -4.31 13.00 -6.54
N PRO A 60 -3.31 13.87 -6.32
CA PRO A 60 -3.34 14.83 -5.20
C PRO A 60 -4.50 15.84 -5.30
N ASN A 61 -5.02 16.07 -6.50
CA ASN A 61 -6.13 16.99 -6.73
C ASN A 61 -7.52 16.32 -6.69
N GLU A 62 -7.59 15.03 -6.36
CA GLU A 62 -8.85 14.32 -6.18
C GLU A 62 -9.31 14.45 -4.73
N ASP A 63 -10.41 15.17 -4.55
CA ASP A 63 -10.99 15.56 -3.26
C ASP A 63 -12.40 14.98 -3.03
N SER A 64 -12.87 14.07 -3.89
CA SER A 64 -14.16 13.42 -3.66
C SER A 64 -14.16 12.64 -2.35
N SER A 65 -15.26 12.75 -1.61
CA SER A 65 -15.45 12.07 -0.32
C SER A 65 -15.19 10.58 -0.43
N ASN A 66 -15.57 9.95 -1.54
CA ASN A 66 -15.39 8.52 -1.75
C ASN A 66 -13.90 8.15 -1.91
N ILE A 67 -13.10 8.93 -2.64
CA ILE A 67 -11.67 8.65 -2.77
C ILE A 67 -10.92 8.96 -1.48
N ILE A 68 -11.29 10.03 -0.77
CA ILE A 68 -10.74 10.32 0.57
C ILE A 68 -11.06 9.17 1.53
N HIS A 69 -12.29 8.65 1.52
CA HIS A 69 -12.66 7.51 2.35
C HIS A 69 -11.87 6.25 1.97
N LEU A 70 -11.68 5.97 0.67
CA LEU A 70 -10.85 4.86 0.22
C LEU A 70 -9.41 4.96 0.72
N ARG A 71 -8.82 6.17 0.73
CA ARG A 71 -7.47 6.43 1.29
C ARG A 71 -7.43 6.16 2.80
N ASN A 72 -8.45 6.61 3.54
CA ASN A 72 -8.53 6.37 4.98
C ASN A 72 -8.67 4.88 5.32
N LEU A 73 -9.44 4.11 4.54
CA LEU A 73 -9.52 2.65 4.70
C LEU A 73 -8.17 1.98 4.42
N HIS A 74 -7.40 2.48 3.45
CA HIS A 74 -6.05 1.97 3.20
C HIS A 74 -5.12 2.23 4.40
N ILE A 75 -5.14 3.43 4.97
CA ILE A 75 -4.37 3.79 6.18
C ILE A 75 -4.79 2.90 7.37
N ALA A 76 -6.09 2.65 7.54
CA ALA A 76 -6.59 1.78 8.60
C ALA A 76 -6.13 0.32 8.42
N MET A 77 -6.11 -0.17 7.18
CA MET A 77 -5.58 -1.50 6.85
C MET A 77 -4.08 -1.59 7.13
N ASP A 78 -3.31 -0.58 6.71
CA ASP A 78 -1.88 -0.45 7.00
C ASP A 78 -1.60 -0.48 8.51
N ARG A 79 -2.40 0.26 9.31
CA ARG A 79 -2.31 0.24 10.78
C ARG A 79 -2.58 -1.15 11.36
N ALA A 80 -3.64 -1.82 10.90
CA ALA A 80 -3.98 -3.17 11.36
C ALA A 80 -2.86 -4.18 11.03
N VAL A 81 -2.22 -4.06 9.87
CA VAL A 81 -1.07 -4.88 9.49
C VAL A 81 0.12 -4.61 10.40
N LEU A 82 0.50 -3.35 10.62
CA LEU A 82 1.59 -3.00 11.52
C LEU A 82 1.32 -3.44 12.96
N ASP A 83 0.08 -3.36 13.43
CA ASP A 83 -0.33 -3.86 14.76
C ASP A 83 -0.20 -5.38 14.86
N ALA A 84 -0.57 -6.12 13.80
CA ALA A 84 -0.39 -7.58 13.77
C ALA A 84 1.10 -7.97 13.85
N TYR A 85 1.99 -7.17 13.27
CA TYR A 85 3.44 -7.30 13.45
C TYR A 85 3.96 -6.87 14.83
N GLY A 86 3.13 -6.22 15.65
CA GLY A 86 3.52 -5.60 16.92
C GLY A 86 4.27 -4.26 16.77
N TRP A 87 4.25 -3.64 15.59
CA TRP A 87 4.94 -2.38 15.29
C TRP A 87 4.03 -1.16 15.52
N THR A 88 3.65 -0.93 16.77
CA THR A 88 2.73 0.15 17.18
C THR A 88 3.33 1.55 17.10
N ASP A 89 4.66 1.64 16.96
CA ASP A 89 5.43 2.88 16.97
C ASP A 89 5.52 3.58 15.60
N LEU A 90 5.21 2.86 14.52
CA LEU A 90 5.31 3.39 13.16
C LEU A 90 4.05 4.17 12.75
N PRO A 91 4.19 5.39 12.21
CA PRO A 91 3.07 6.13 11.63
C PRO A 91 2.59 5.48 10.33
N THR A 92 1.34 5.76 9.95
CA THR A 92 0.71 5.22 8.74
C THR A 92 0.29 6.30 7.74
N ASP A 93 0.58 7.56 8.08
CA ASP A 93 0.28 8.70 7.22
C ASP A 93 0.99 8.55 5.87
N CYS A 94 0.23 8.82 4.81
CA CYS A 94 0.69 8.73 3.44
C CYS A 94 0.76 10.14 2.83
N GLU A 95 1.72 10.31 1.93
CA GLU A 95 1.94 11.55 1.20
C GLU A 95 1.87 11.29 -0.31
N PHE A 96 1.71 12.36 -1.08
CA PHE A 96 1.83 12.28 -2.54
C PHE A 96 3.27 12.49 -2.96
N LEU A 97 3.96 11.39 -3.24
CA LEU A 97 5.36 11.37 -3.66
C LEU A 97 5.48 10.93 -5.11
N LEU A 98 6.53 11.36 -5.80
CA LEU A 98 6.81 10.88 -7.17
C LEU A 98 7.16 9.38 -7.13
N ASP A 99 6.59 8.62 -8.06
CA ASP A 99 6.87 7.18 -8.22
C ASP A 99 8.30 6.93 -8.69
N HIS A 100 8.81 7.84 -9.51
CA HIS A 100 10.18 7.86 -10.00
C HIS A 100 10.63 9.31 -10.20
N GLU A 101 11.94 9.53 -10.19
CA GLU A 101 12.53 10.81 -10.52
C GLU A 101 12.17 11.20 -11.96
N ILE A 102 11.83 12.47 -12.14
CA ILE A 102 11.52 13.04 -13.45
C ILE A 102 12.46 14.21 -13.72
N ASP A 103 12.90 14.34 -14.96
CA ASP A 103 13.51 15.58 -15.43
C ASP A 103 12.39 16.60 -15.65
N GLU A 104 12.37 17.68 -14.86
CA GLU A 104 11.27 18.66 -14.92
C GLU A 104 11.20 19.40 -16.27
N GLU A 105 12.35 19.61 -16.92
CA GLU A 105 12.42 20.30 -18.21
C GLU A 105 11.87 19.41 -19.34
N GLU A 106 12.23 18.12 -19.35
CA GLU A 106 11.72 17.16 -20.34
C GLU A 106 10.27 16.74 -20.09
N TRP A 107 9.85 16.67 -18.82
CA TRP A 107 8.52 16.22 -18.43
C TRP A 107 7.44 17.25 -18.78
N GLY A 108 7.76 18.54 -18.65
CA GLY A 108 6.87 19.65 -18.93
C GLY A 108 5.56 19.57 -18.14
N ASN A 109 4.43 19.80 -18.83
CA ASN A 109 3.10 19.88 -18.20
C ASN A 109 2.37 18.52 -18.10
N ARG A 110 3.04 17.39 -18.32
CA ARG A 110 2.42 16.06 -18.18
C ARG A 110 2.05 15.82 -16.73
N LYS A 111 0.99 15.04 -16.49
CA LYS A 111 0.60 14.63 -15.13
C LYS A 111 1.80 13.97 -14.46
N LYS A 112 2.29 14.56 -13.36
CA LYS A 112 3.37 14.01 -12.57
C LYS A 112 2.96 12.63 -12.04
N PRO A 113 3.86 11.63 -12.02
CA PRO A 113 3.56 10.26 -11.61
C PRO A 113 3.50 10.17 -10.08
N TYR A 114 2.57 10.89 -9.46
CA TYR A 114 2.37 10.83 -8.02
C TYR A 114 1.82 9.47 -7.60
N ARG A 115 2.27 9.01 -6.44
CA ARG A 115 1.64 7.93 -5.67
C ARG A 115 1.36 8.42 -4.26
N HIS A 116 0.18 8.04 -3.78
CA HIS A 116 -0.21 8.14 -2.38
C HIS A 116 0.41 6.95 -1.64
N ARG A 117 1.51 7.19 -0.91
CA ARG A 117 2.32 6.15 -0.26
C ARG A 117 3.01 6.70 0.98
N TRP A 118 3.54 5.81 1.83
CA TRP A 118 4.36 6.23 2.96
C TRP A 118 5.59 7.05 2.52
N PRO A 119 6.01 8.03 3.33
CA PRO A 119 7.32 8.64 3.28
C PRO A 119 8.45 7.59 3.18
N ASN A 120 9.58 7.99 2.57
CA ASN A 120 10.66 7.06 2.29
C ASN A 120 11.31 6.52 3.56
N ASP A 121 11.47 7.34 4.60
CA ASP A 121 11.98 6.94 5.91
C ASP A 121 11.11 5.86 6.56
N ILE A 122 9.79 6.02 6.54
CA ILE A 122 8.86 5.03 7.10
C ILE A 122 8.87 3.73 6.28
N ARG A 123 8.86 3.84 4.94
CA ARG A 123 8.98 2.67 4.06
C ARG A 123 10.28 1.90 4.34
N ASP A 124 11.40 2.62 4.44
CA ASP A 124 12.72 2.01 4.57
C ASP A 124 12.88 1.35 5.95
N GLU A 125 12.29 1.93 7.00
CA GLU A 125 12.21 1.33 8.34
C GLU A 125 11.37 0.04 8.34
N VAL A 126 10.18 0.04 7.72
CA VAL A 126 9.35 -1.17 7.59
C VAL A 126 10.11 -2.26 6.82
N LEU A 127 10.78 -1.89 5.73
CA LEU A 127 11.58 -2.82 4.95
C LEU A 127 12.74 -3.41 5.77
N ALA A 128 13.42 -2.60 6.58
CA ALA A 128 14.48 -3.06 7.47
C ALA A 128 13.96 -4.09 8.48
N ARG A 129 12.82 -3.82 9.13
CA ARG A 129 12.21 -4.78 10.08
C ARG A 129 11.75 -6.07 9.41
N LEU A 130 11.18 -6.00 8.20
CA LEU A 130 10.82 -7.19 7.43
C LEU A 130 12.04 -8.02 7.05
N LEU A 131 13.14 -7.38 6.61
CA LEU A 131 14.39 -8.06 6.28
C LEU A 131 15.00 -8.74 7.52
N GLU A 132 15.00 -8.07 8.66
CA GLU A 132 15.46 -8.64 9.93
C GLU A 132 14.61 -9.85 10.34
N LEU A 133 13.28 -9.72 10.32
CA LEU A 133 12.36 -10.80 10.67
C LEU A 133 12.53 -12.00 9.74
N ASN A 134 12.71 -11.76 8.44
CA ASN A 134 12.96 -12.81 7.47
C ASN A 134 14.29 -13.54 7.74
N ALA A 135 15.35 -12.79 8.06
CA ALA A 135 16.65 -13.37 8.40
C ALA A 135 16.59 -14.22 9.67
N GLN A 136 15.84 -13.79 10.69
CA GLN A 136 15.61 -14.55 11.93
C GLN A 136 14.89 -15.87 11.66
N ARG A 137 13.84 -15.86 10.81
CA ARG A 137 13.08 -17.06 10.46
C ARG A 137 13.85 -18.03 9.57
N ALA A 138 14.69 -17.52 8.66
CA ALA A 138 15.54 -18.35 7.82
C ALA A 138 16.68 -19.05 8.60
N ALA A 139 17.03 -18.54 9.78
CA ALA A 139 18.04 -19.13 10.66
C ALA A 139 17.49 -20.18 11.64
N GLN A 140 16.17 -20.35 11.72
CA GLN A 140 15.48 -21.37 12.52
C GLN A 140 15.34 -22.67 11.74
#